data_AF-A0A8B7ZMX5-F1
#
_entry.id   AF-A0A8B7ZMX5-F1
#
_cell.length_a   1.000
_cell.length_b   1.000
_cell.length_c   1.000
_cell.angle_alpha   90.00
_cell.angle_beta   90.00
_cell.angle_gamma   90.00
#
_symmetry.space_group_name_H-M   'P 1'
#
loop_
_entity.id
_entity.type
_entity.pdbx_description
1 polymer ?
#
loop_
_entity_poly.entity_id
_entity_poly.type
_entity_poly.pdbx_seq_one_letter_code
_entity_poly.pdbx_strand_id
1 'polypeptide(L)'
;MDTEANLEPLIMPIVDGAWDQPNYEMAATSLATEVAAAAVTTTASESAISADGFDQSTSPPHMNRMETEGNLLQHTMLREELRVNIMHRRLQKGLGAVQLEWRFAKSDKLTPEEEQKRRLRRERNRVAASRCRERRREKTFVLVTETDKLETSNQELMAEIQQLETERQELMSILAAHQQTCGCSPPVLTPSIEDLHIDP
;
A
#
# COMPACT_ATOMS: atom_id res chain seq x y z
N MET A 1 14.12 47.21 -51.27
CA MET A 1 14.39 45.83 -51.71
C MET A 1 14.72 45.07 -50.45
N ASP A 2 13.64 44.68 -49.78
CA ASP A 2 13.64 43.98 -48.52
C ASP A 2 13.87 42.50 -48.80
N THR A 3 14.87 41.92 -48.15
CA THR A 3 15.10 40.48 -48.18
C THR A 3 14.98 39.96 -46.75
N GLU A 4 13.78 39.48 -46.42
CA GLU A 4 13.50 38.71 -45.21
C GLU A 4 14.27 37.39 -45.24
N ALA A 5 15.14 37.19 -44.25
CA ALA A 5 15.78 35.91 -44.00
C ALA A 5 14.77 35.01 -43.25
N ASN A 6 14.16 34.08 -44.00
CA ASN A 6 13.35 33.00 -43.46
C ASN A 6 14.26 32.00 -42.69
N LEU A 7 14.09 31.90 -41.38
CA LEU A 7 14.72 30.88 -40.53
C LEU A 7 13.61 29.99 -39.98
N GLU A 8 13.40 28.84 -40.62
CA GLU A 8 12.56 27.76 -40.08
C GLU A 8 13.24 27.11 -38.86
N PRO A 9 12.48 26.76 -37.80
CA PRO A 9 13.04 26.08 -36.64
C PRO A 9 13.21 24.58 -36.93
N LEU A 10 14.44 24.09 -36.80
CA LEU A 10 14.81 22.67 -36.79
C LEU A 10 14.10 21.93 -35.65
N ILE A 11 13.03 21.20 -35.97
CA ILE A 11 12.41 20.21 -35.09
C ILE A 11 13.24 18.93 -35.15
N MET A 12 13.87 18.54 -34.04
CA MET A 12 14.51 17.22 -33.92
C MET A 12 13.46 16.15 -33.60
N PRO A 13 13.54 14.95 -34.20
CA PRO A 13 12.56 13.90 -34.00
C PRO A 13 12.71 13.27 -32.61
N ILE A 14 11.58 13.03 -31.95
CA ILE A 14 11.48 12.24 -30.72
C ILE A 14 11.79 10.79 -31.09
N VAL A 15 12.96 10.29 -30.69
CA VAL A 15 13.28 8.87 -30.75
C VAL A 15 12.66 8.21 -29.51
N ASP A 16 11.70 7.32 -29.74
CA ASP A 16 11.12 6.44 -28.73
C ASP A 16 12.19 5.44 -28.25
N GLY A 17 13.00 5.88 -27.29
CA GLY A 17 13.95 5.02 -26.58
C GLY A 17 13.21 4.13 -25.59
N ALA A 18 13.08 2.86 -25.96
CA ALA A 18 12.77 1.76 -25.06
C ALA A 18 13.67 1.83 -23.81
N TRP A 19 13.07 2.15 -22.67
CA TRP A 19 13.75 2.00 -21.38
C TRP A 19 13.66 0.52 -21.00
N ASP A 20 14.70 -0.21 -21.40
CA ASP A 20 14.96 -1.59 -21.03
C ASP A 20 14.86 -1.74 -19.50
N GLN A 21 13.97 -2.63 -19.05
CA GLN A 21 13.79 -2.95 -17.63
C GLN A 21 14.86 -3.96 -17.20
N PRO A 22 15.61 -3.75 -16.10
CA PRO A 22 16.28 -4.85 -15.45
C PRO A 22 15.24 -5.68 -14.67
N ASN A 23 15.10 -6.94 -15.06
CA ASN A 23 14.30 -7.95 -14.38
C ASN A 23 14.75 -8.12 -12.92
N TYR A 24 13.84 -7.85 -11.97
CA TYR A 24 14.03 -8.09 -10.53
C TYR A 24 13.02 -9.15 -10.06
N GLU A 25 13.14 -10.37 -10.56
CA GLU A 25 12.36 -11.53 -10.09
C GLU A 25 13.09 -12.39 -9.04
N MET A 26 14.31 -12.03 -8.60
CA MET A 26 15.15 -12.95 -7.81
C MET A 26 15.55 -12.43 -6.42
N ALA A 27 14.61 -11.88 -5.64
CA ALA A 27 14.91 -11.51 -4.24
C ALA A 27 13.69 -11.52 -3.28
N ALA A 28 12.67 -12.33 -3.57
CA ALA A 28 11.53 -12.53 -2.66
C ALA A 28 11.53 -13.95 -2.09
N THR A 29 12.62 -14.35 -1.44
CA THR A 29 12.61 -15.45 -0.48
C THR A 29 13.33 -15.03 0.78
N SER A 30 12.70 -15.33 1.92
CA SER A 30 13.11 -15.04 3.31
C SER A 30 12.56 -13.74 3.91
N LEU A 31 11.30 -13.79 4.36
CA LEU A 31 10.82 -13.25 5.65
C LEU A 31 9.33 -13.59 5.81
N ALA A 32 9.06 -14.88 6.03
CA ALA A 32 7.89 -15.32 6.77
C ALA A 32 8.38 -15.66 8.18
N THR A 33 7.93 -14.92 9.19
CA THR A 33 7.69 -15.41 10.56
C THR A 33 7.05 -14.32 11.41
N GLU A 34 6.00 -14.73 12.13
CA GLU A 34 5.35 -14.08 13.28
C GLU A 34 4.46 -12.86 13.00
N VAL A 35 3.14 -13.05 13.00
CA VAL A 35 2.26 -12.79 14.16
C VAL A 35 0.87 -13.40 13.88
N ALA A 36 0.56 -14.50 14.57
CA ALA A 36 -0.80 -14.95 14.82
C ALA A 36 -1.00 -14.99 16.33
N ALA A 37 -1.72 -14.01 16.88
CA ALA A 37 -2.39 -14.10 18.18
C ALA A 37 -3.25 -12.84 18.39
N ALA A 38 -4.52 -12.87 17.98
CA ALA A 38 -5.65 -12.49 18.83
C ALA A 38 -6.97 -12.43 18.03
N ALA A 39 -7.89 -13.32 18.44
CA ALA A 39 -9.33 -13.11 18.52
C ALA A 39 -10.17 -13.06 17.23
N VAL A 40 -10.65 -14.25 16.88
CA VAL A 40 -11.99 -14.47 16.33
C VAL A 40 -13.04 -14.08 17.38
N THR A 41 -13.91 -13.13 17.04
CA THR A 41 -15.33 -13.16 17.44
C THR A 41 -16.18 -12.78 16.25
N THR A 42 -16.92 -13.78 15.77
CA THR A 42 -17.94 -13.74 14.73
C THR A 42 -19.15 -12.92 15.17
N THR A 43 -19.65 -12.03 14.30
CA THR A 43 -21.10 -11.87 14.05
C THR A 43 -21.31 -11.35 12.64
N ALA A 44 -22.04 -12.15 11.85
CA ALA A 44 -22.50 -11.82 10.52
C ALA A 44 -23.54 -10.68 10.55
N SER A 45 -23.33 -9.69 9.69
CA SER A 45 -24.38 -8.87 9.11
C SER A 45 -23.92 -8.44 7.73
N GLU A 46 -24.58 -8.98 6.70
CA GLU A 46 -24.46 -8.52 5.32
C GLU A 46 -24.80 -7.03 5.25
N SER A 47 -23.83 -6.24 4.82
CA SER A 47 -24.08 -4.88 4.35
C SER A 47 -23.16 -4.60 3.19
N ALA A 48 -23.78 -4.33 2.05
CA ALA A 48 -23.15 -3.98 0.79
C ALA A 48 -22.00 -2.98 0.99
N ILE A 49 -20.80 -3.36 0.54
CA ILE A 49 -19.66 -2.47 0.43
C ILE A 49 -19.94 -1.50 -0.73
N SER A 50 -20.60 -0.40 -0.37
CA SER A 50 -20.75 0.77 -1.21
C SER A 50 -19.37 1.37 -1.44
N ALA A 51 -18.94 1.42 -2.71
CA ALA A 51 -17.64 1.90 -3.16
C ALA A 51 -17.52 3.44 -3.15
N ASP A 52 -18.03 4.09 -2.12
CA ASP A 52 -17.92 5.54 -1.89
C ASP A 52 -17.52 5.78 -0.43
N GLY A 53 -16.21 5.76 -0.16
CA GLY A 53 -15.73 5.83 1.22
C GLY A 53 -14.24 6.07 1.40
N PHE A 54 -13.59 6.83 0.53
CA PHE A 54 -12.25 7.33 0.83
C PHE A 54 -12.10 8.82 0.48
N ASP A 55 -12.93 9.63 1.12
CA ASP A 55 -12.58 11.00 1.47
C ASP A 55 -13.25 11.39 2.79
N GLN A 56 -12.96 10.61 3.84
CA GLN A 56 -13.01 11.21 5.17
C GLN A 56 -11.81 12.11 5.25
N SER A 57 -12.05 13.39 4.95
CA SER A 57 -11.44 14.48 5.69
C SER A 57 -11.23 14.03 7.13
N THR A 58 -10.00 13.61 7.43
CA THR A 58 -9.54 13.50 8.80
C THR A 58 -9.49 14.94 9.25
N SER A 59 -10.65 15.40 9.74
CA SER A 59 -10.72 16.62 10.52
C SER A 59 -9.59 16.51 11.53
N PRO A 60 -8.66 17.48 11.56
CA PRO A 60 -7.59 17.47 12.54
C PRO A 60 -8.24 17.21 13.90
N PRO A 61 -7.64 16.37 14.76
CA PRO A 61 -8.22 16.08 16.07
C PRO A 61 -8.65 17.41 16.70
N HIS A 62 -9.91 17.51 17.13
CA HIS A 62 -10.41 18.67 17.85
C HIS A 62 -9.72 18.67 19.21
N MET A 63 -8.48 19.15 19.20
CA MET A 63 -7.68 19.35 20.39
C MET A 63 -8.39 20.45 21.18
N ASN A 64 -8.80 20.12 22.41
CA ASN A 64 -9.46 21.07 23.29
C ASN A 64 -8.66 22.38 23.29
N ARG A 65 -9.32 23.50 23.00
CA ARG A 65 -8.69 24.82 22.88
C ARG A 65 -7.84 25.20 24.10
N MET A 66 -8.19 24.69 25.29
CA MET A 66 -7.41 24.86 26.51
C MET A 66 -6.16 23.97 26.59
N GLU A 67 -6.21 22.74 26.05
CA GLU A 67 -5.07 21.82 25.99
C GLU A 67 -4.05 22.25 24.92
N THR A 68 -4.52 22.82 23.80
CA THR A 68 -3.63 23.37 22.76
C THR A 68 -2.90 24.61 23.24
N GLU A 69 -3.56 25.49 24.00
CA GLU A 69 -2.94 26.64 24.65
C GLU A 69 -1.90 26.21 25.69
N GLY A 70 -2.22 25.21 26.52
CA GLY A 70 -1.28 24.61 27.48
C GLY A 70 -0.05 24.00 26.82
N ASN A 71 -0.25 23.22 25.74
CA ASN A 71 0.83 22.61 24.97
C ASN A 71 1.68 23.63 24.21
N LEU A 72 1.06 24.68 23.67
CA LEU A 72 1.76 25.77 23.00
C LEU A 72 2.60 26.57 23.99
N LEU A 73 2.06 26.88 25.18
CA LEU A 73 2.80 27.55 26.26
C LEU A 73 3.98 26.68 26.71
N GLN A 74 3.78 25.39 26.96
CA GLN A 74 4.86 24.48 27.33
C GLN A 74 5.94 24.42 26.24
N HIS A 75 5.55 24.31 24.96
CA HIS A 75 6.49 24.33 23.84
C HIS A 75 7.23 25.67 23.71
N THR A 76 6.57 26.81 23.97
CA THR A 76 7.24 28.13 23.96
C THR A 76 8.26 28.27 25.09
N MET A 77 7.94 27.77 26.29
CA MET A 77 8.86 27.80 27.44
C MET A 77 10.05 26.88 27.18
N LEU A 78 9.83 25.64 26.72
CA LEU A 78 10.91 24.72 26.33
C LEU A 78 11.78 25.28 25.20
N ARG A 79 11.18 25.96 24.22
CA ARG A 79 11.91 26.61 23.12
C ARG A 79 12.78 27.75 23.63
N GLU A 80 12.30 28.57 24.55
CA GLU A 80 13.06 29.68 25.11
C GLU A 80 14.16 29.18 26.07
N GLU A 81 13.87 28.18 26.90
CA GLU A 81 14.87 27.50 27.74
C GLU A 81 16.01 26.91 26.91
N LEU A 82 15.67 26.19 25.84
CA LEU A 82 16.68 25.63 24.93
C LEU A 82 17.47 26.74 24.24
N ARG A 83 16.81 27.82 23.81
CA ARG A 83 17.47 28.98 23.19
C ARG A 83 18.47 29.64 24.13
N VAL A 84 18.10 29.89 25.38
CA VAL A 84 18.97 30.48 26.40
C VAL A 84 20.13 29.55 26.74
N ASN A 85 19.87 28.24 26.90
CA ASN A 85 20.91 27.25 27.18
C ASN A 85 21.95 27.15 26.04
N ILE A 86 21.49 27.16 24.78
CA ILE A 86 22.38 27.18 23.62
C ILE A 86 23.20 28.48 23.61
N MET A 87 22.56 29.63 23.84
CA MET A 87 23.24 30.92 23.87
C MET A 87 24.30 30.97 24.99
N HIS A 88 23.96 30.53 26.20
CA HIS A 88 24.86 30.45 27.35
C HIS A 88 26.07 29.56 27.07
N ARG A 89 25.84 28.35 26.54
CA ARG A 89 26.92 27.40 26.17
C ARG A 89 27.85 27.97 25.09
N ARG A 90 27.32 28.78 24.16
CA ARG A 90 28.14 29.46 23.14
C ARG A 90 28.97 30.59 23.72
N LEU A 91 28.42 31.38 24.64
CA LEU A 91 29.18 32.43 25.34
C LEU A 91 30.32 31.83 26.15
N GLN A 92 30.09 30.74 26.90
CA GLN A 92 31.14 30.04 27.65
C GLN A 92 32.28 29.53 26.76
N LYS A 93 31.97 29.17 25.51
CA LYS A 93 32.95 28.73 24.51
C LYS A 93 33.58 29.88 23.70
N GLY A 94 33.26 31.14 24.02
CA GLY A 94 33.77 32.32 23.31
C GLY A 94 33.22 32.48 21.88
N LEU A 95 32.16 31.75 21.51
CA LEU A 95 31.61 31.72 20.14
C LEU A 95 30.58 32.82 19.86
N GLY A 96 30.37 33.73 20.82
CA GLY A 96 29.39 34.83 20.73
C GLY A 96 27.95 34.37 20.52
N ALA A 97 27.04 35.35 20.39
CA ALA A 97 25.65 35.11 20.05
C ALA A 97 25.51 34.70 18.57
N VAL A 98 24.63 33.72 18.27
CA VAL A 98 24.25 33.44 16.86
C VAL A 98 23.30 34.52 16.41
N GLN A 99 23.73 35.34 15.45
CA GLN A 99 22.81 36.12 14.65
C GLN A 99 22.12 35.15 13.67
N LEU A 100 20.96 34.61 14.05
CA LEU A 100 20.10 33.89 13.10
C LEU A 100 19.40 34.94 12.23
N GLU A 101 20.14 35.49 11.28
CA GLU A 101 19.51 36.15 10.16
C GLU A 101 18.82 35.04 9.37
N TRP A 102 17.51 34.85 9.63
CA TRP A 102 16.65 34.12 8.73
C TRP A 102 16.77 34.84 7.39
N ARG A 103 17.70 34.39 6.54
CA ARG A 103 17.68 34.72 5.13
C ARG A 103 16.37 34.13 4.64
N PHE A 104 15.29 34.92 4.69
CA PHE A 104 14.32 34.88 3.62
C PHE A 104 15.18 34.91 2.38
N ALA A 105 15.28 33.76 1.69
CA ALA A 105 15.91 33.75 0.39
C ALA A 105 15.23 34.89 -0.33
N LYS A 106 15.97 35.98 -0.58
CA LYS A 106 15.47 37.08 -1.39
C LYS A 106 14.94 36.35 -2.61
N SER A 107 13.71 36.66 -2.98
CA SER A 107 13.17 36.22 -4.25
C SER A 107 14.01 36.89 -5.33
N ASP A 108 15.25 36.44 -5.49
CA ASP A 108 16.04 36.61 -6.68
C ASP A 108 15.13 36.00 -7.72
N LYS A 109 14.53 36.90 -8.51
CA LYS A 109 13.70 36.49 -9.64
C LYS A 109 14.61 35.55 -10.41
N LEU A 110 14.32 34.24 -10.37
CA LEU A 110 15.12 33.23 -11.04
C LEU A 110 15.38 33.76 -12.45
N THR A 111 16.62 33.67 -12.91
CA THR A 111 16.90 34.04 -14.29
C THR A 111 15.93 33.25 -15.19
N PRO A 112 15.50 33.81 -16.34
CA PRO A 112 14.53 33.14 -17.19
C PRO A 112 14.94 31.70 -17.55
N GLU A 113 16.25 31.45 -17.64
CA GLU A 113 16.85 30.13 -17.82
C GLU A 113 16.67 29.20 -16.60
N GLU A 114 16.91 29.69 -15.38
CA GLU A 114 16.69 28.91 -14.15
C GLU A 114 15.21 28.59 -13.91
N GLU A 115 14.31 29.51 -14.23
CA GLU A 115 12.86 29.29 -14.12
C GLU A 115 12.40 28.19 -15.10
N GLN A 116 12.92 28.18 -16.33
CA GLN A 116 12.64 27.12 -17.29
C GLN A 116 13.17 25.75 -16.80
N LYS A 117 14.38 25.71 -16.24
CA LYS A 117 14.93 24.49 -15.62
C LYS A 117 14.07 24.01 -14.45
N ARG A 118 13.55 24.93 -13.63
CA ARG A 118 12.63 24.63 -12.52
C ARG A 118 11.31 24.07 -13.02
N ARG A 119 10.73 24.64 -14.08
CA ARG A 119 9.51 24.14 -14.72
C ARG A 119 9.69 22.71 -15.23
N LEU A 120 10.76 22.42 -15.95
CA LEU A 120 11.05 21.07 -16.45
C LEU A 120 11.24 20.06 -15.30
N ARG A 121 11.88 20.46 -14.19
CA ARG A 121 12.01 19.60 -13.00
C ARG A 121 10.64 19.31 -12.36
N ARG A 122 9.79 20.32 -12.20
CA ARG A 122 8.44 20.16 -11.68
C ARG A 122 7.59 19.27 -12.57
N GLU A 123 7.70 19.45 -13.89
CA GLU A 123 6.97 18.63 -14.85
C GLU A 123 7.41 17.17 -14.82
N ARG A 124 8.72 16.92 -14.78
CA ARG A 124 9.27 15.56 -14.58
C ARG A 124 8.80 14.95 -13.25
N ASN A 125 8.81 15.72 -12.17
CA ASN A 125 8.34 15.25 -10.86
C ASN A 125 6.82 15.00 -10.85
N ARG A 126 6.03 15.83 -11.56
CA ARG A 126 4.59 15.65 -11.74
C ARG A 126 4.30 14.32 -12.42
N VAL A 127 4.97 14.03 -13.53
CA VAL A 127 4.85 12.76 -14.25
C VAL A 127 5.33 11.59 -13.39
N ALA A 128 6.47 11.72 -12.71
CA ALA A 128 7.00 10.67 -11.85
C ALA A 128 6.07 10.35 -10.66
N ALA A 129 5.49 11.38 -10.04
CA ALA A 129 4.52 11.21 -8.95
C ALA A 129 3.23 10.53 -9.44
N SER A 130 2.70 10.93 -10.60
CA SER A 130 1.55 10.26 -11.21
C SER A 130 1.84 8.79 -11.51
N ARG A 131 2.98 8.48 -12.14
CA ARG A 131 3.42 7.10 -12.40
C ARG A 131 3.62 6.29 -11.13
N CYS A 132 4.18 6.89 -10.08
CA CYS A 132 4.34 6.22 -8.78
C CYS A 132 2.98 5.86 -8.15
N ARG A 133 2.03 6.79 -8.18
CA ARG A 133 0.65 6.54 -7.72
C ARG A 133 -0.05 5.48 -8.56
N GLU A 134 0.15 5.51 -9.87
CA GLU A 134 -0.42 4.54 -10.81
C GLU A 134 0.14 3.14 -10.59
N ARG A 135 1.47 2.99 -10.50
CA ARG A 135 2.12 1.70 -10.25
C ARG A 135 1.71 1.10 -8.90
N ARG A 136 1.48 1.97 -7.89
CA ARG A 136 0.93 1.54 -6.59
C ARG A 136 -0.50 1.02 -6.73
N ARG A 137 -1.37 1.76 -7.44
CA ARG A 137 -2.75 1.36 -7.71
C ARG A 137 -2.82 0.05 -8.49
N GLU A 138 -2.01 -0.08 -9.54
CA GLU A 138 -1.91 -1.29 -10.36
C GLU A 138 -1.48 -2.50 -9.52
N LYS A 139 -0.45 -2.34 -8.67
CA LYS A 139 -0.03 -3.42 -7.75
C LYS A 139 -1.17 -3.84 -6.81
N THR A 140 -1.88 -2.88 -6.23
CA THR A 140 -3.04 -3.18 -5.37
C THR A 140 -4.15 -3.87 -6.17
N PHE A 141 -4.43 -3.40 -7.39
CA PHE A 141 -5.42 -4.00 -8.27
C PHE A 141 -5.08 -5.46 -8.60
N VAL A 142 -3.83 -5.74 -8.99
CA VAL A 142 -3.39 -7.12 -9.28
C VAL A 142 -3.59 -8.02 -8.06
N LEU A 143 -3.13 -7.61 -6.88
CA LEU A 143 -3.27 -8.41 -5.66
C LEU A 143 -4.73 -8.68 -5.30
N VAL A 144 -5.62 -7.68 -5.43
CA VAL A 144 -7.06 -7.86 -5.20
C VAL A 144 -7.63 -8.84 -6.22
N THR A 145 -7.36 -8.66 -7.51
CA THR A 145 -7.88 -9.58 -8.53
C THR A 145 -7.36 -11.00 -8.40
N GLU A 146 -6.13 -11.19 -7.90
CA GLU A 146 -5.58 -12.51 -7.63
C GLU A 146 -6.25 -13.14 -6.40
N THR A 147 -6.49 -12.36 -5.36
CA THR A 147 -7.24 -12.78 -4.17
C THR A 147 -8.64 -13.22 -4.56
N ASP A 148 -9.37 -12.39 -5.32
CA ASP A 148 -10.72 -12.70 -5.78
C ASP A 148 -10.76 -14.01 -6.58
N LYS A 149 -9.79 -14.23 -7.47
CA LYS A 149 -9.69 -15.47 -8.26
C LYS A 149 -9.45 -16.69 -7.38
N LEU A 150 -8.53 -16.58 -6.41
CA LEU A 150 -8.24 -17.66 -5.48
C LEU A 150 -9.44 -17.98 -4.60
N GLU A 151 -10.15 -16.96 -4.12
CA GLU A 151 -11.39 -17.12 -3.34
C GLU A 151 -12.47 -17.82 -4.16
N THR A 152 -12.68 -17.42 -5.43
CA THR A 152 -13.66 -18.10 -6.30
C THR A 152 -13.28 -19.56 -6.54
N SER A 153 -12.01 -19.83 -6.83
CA SER A 153 -11.54 -21.21 -7.06
C SER A 153 -11.63 -22.06 -5.80
N ASN A 154 -11.35 -21.48 -4.64
CA ASN A 154 -11.50 -22.14 -3.36
C ASN A 154 -12.97 -22.53 -3.10
N GLN A 155 -13.90 -21.61 -3.33
CA GLN A 155 -15.34 -21.87 -3.20
C GLN A 155 -15.82 -22.97 -4.15
N GLU A 156 -15.36 -22.95 -5.41
CA GLU A 156 -15.67 -23.99 -6.40
C GLU A 156 -15.17 -25.36 -5.96
N LEU A 157 -13.91 -25.45 -5.51
CA LEU A 157 -13.32 -26.71 -5.03
C LEU A 157 -14.02 -27.20 -3.75
N MET A 158 -14.36 -26.32 -2.82
CA MET A 158 -15.13 -26.67 -1.62
C MET A 158 -16.52 -27.22 -1.97
N ALA A 159 -17.20 -26.62 -2.96
CA ALA A 159 -18.48 -27.11 -3.44
C ALA A 159 -18.36 -28.50 -4.10
N GLU A 160 -17.30 -28.72 -4.89
CA GLU A 160 -17.01 -30.02 -5.49
C GLU A 160 -16.72 -31.09 -4.42
N ILE A 161 -15.93 -30.77 -3.39
CA ILE A 161 -15.67 -31.67 -2.25
C ILE A 161 -16.99 -32.04 -1.57
N GLN A 162 -17.84 -31.07 -1.25
CA GLN A 162 -19.13 -31.33 -0.63
C GLN A 162 -20.01 -32.23 -1.50
N GLN A 163 -20.07 -31.97 -2.81
CA GLN A 163 -20.82 -32.83 -3.73
C GLN A 163 -20.29 -34.26 -3.70
N LEU A 164 -18.98 -34.46 -3.82
CA LEU A 164 -18.36 -35.80 -3.79
C LEU A 164 -18.56 -36.51 -2.45
N GLU A 165 -18.55 -35.79 -1.33
CA GLU A 165 -18.86 -36.35 -0.01
C GLU A 165 -20.32 -36.82 0.08
N THR A 166 -21.27 -36.04 -0.46
CA THR A 166 -22.67 -36.47 -0.51
C THR A 166 -22.85 -37.72 -1.37
N GLU A 167 -22.27 -37.76 -2.57
CA GLU A 167 -22.32 -38.93 -3.46
C GLU A 167 -21.68 -40.16 -2.81
N ARG A 168 -20.52 -39.99 -2.15
CA ARG A 168 -19.87 -41.05 -1.38
C ARG A 168 -20.81 -41.57 -0.30
N GLN A 169 -21.42 -40.69 0.49
CA GLN A 169 -22.29 -41.08 1.60
C GLN A 169 -23.55 -41.82 1.10
N GLU A 170 -24.13 -41.38 -0.01
CA GLU A 170 -25.25 -42.06 -0.67
C GLU A 170 -24.86 -43.46 -1.12
N LEU A 171 -23.74 -43.61 -1.83
CA LEU A 171 -23.24 -44.92 -2.27
C LEU A 171 -22.92 -45.84 -1.09
N MET A 172 -22.32 -45.30 -0.02
CA MET A 172 -22.06 -46.04 1.20
C MET A 172 -23.36 -46.51 1.86
N SER A 173 -24.41 -45.69 1.86
CA SER A 173 -25.72 -46.06 2.41
C SER A 173 -26.37 -47.21 1.63
N ILE A 174 -26.29 -47.18 0.30
CA ILE A 174 -26.81 -48.22 -0.60
C ILE A 174 -26.06 -49.54 -0.36
N LEU A 175 -24.73 -49.48 -0.28
CA LEU A 175 -23.90 -50.64 0.04
C LEU A 175 -24.23 -51.21 1.41
N ALA A 176 -24.38 -50.37 2.43
CA ALA A 176 -24.74 -50.80 3.78
C ALA A 176 -26.12 -51.47 3.83
N ALA A 177 -27.10 -50.98 3.07
CA ALA A 177 -28.42 -51.62 2.95
C ALA A 177 -28.34 -52.99 2.24
N HIS A 178 -27.52 -53.10 1.19
CA HIS A 178 -27.30 -54.36 0.49
C HIS A 178 -26.63 -55.41 1.40
N GLN A 179 -25.65 -55.01 2.22
CA GLN A 179 -24.94 -55.90 3.15
C GLN A 179 -25.89 -56.60 4.13
N GLN A 180 -26.91 -55.89 4.63
CA GLN A 180 -27.92 -56.46 5.53
C GLN A 180 -28.74 -57.59 4.87
N THR A 181 -28.78 -57.64 3.54
CA THR A 181 -29.54 -58.63 2.77
C THR A 181 -28.65 -59.74 2.18
N CYS A 182 -27.42 -59.43 1.76
CA CYS A 182 -26.54 -60.34 1.00
C CYS A 182 -25.66 -61.26 1.87
N GLY A 183 -25.33 -60.87 3.11
CA GLY A 183 -24.34 -61.61 3.94
C GLY A 183 -22.89 -61.51 3.43
N CYS A 184 -22.65 -60.61 2.46
CA CYS A 184 -21.39 -60.41 1.76
C CYS A 184 -20.54 -59.35 2.48
N SER A 185 -19.34 -59.69 2.98
CA SER A 185 -18.44 -58.76 3.68
C SER A 185 -17.80 -57.75 2.70
N PRO A 186 -17.73 -56.45 3.02
CA PRO A 186 -17.13 -55.47 2.12
C PRO A 186 -15.60 -55.60 2.09
N PRO A 187 -14.95 -55.23 0.96
CA PRO A 187 -13.52 -54.96 0.94
C PRO A 187 -13.22 -53.73 1.81
N VAL A 188 -12.20 -53.85 2.67
CA VAL A 188 -11.73 -52.78 3.56
C VAL A 188 -11.25 -51.59 2.71
N LEU A 189 -12.04 -50.53 2.66
CA LEU A 189 -11.58 -49.23 2.17
C LEU A 189 -11.21 -48.38 3.38
N THR A 190 -9.92 -48.26 3.65
CA THR A 190 -9.33 -47.28 4.58
C THR A 190 -8.35 -46.39 3.81
N PRO A 191 -8.13 -45.12 4.18
CA PRO A 191 -8.77 -44.32 5.23
C PRO A 191 -9.66 -43.18 4.68
N SER A 192 -10.49 -42.62 5.57
CA SER A 192 -11.26 -41.39 5.38
C SER A 192 -10.35 -40.22 4.98
N ILE A 193 -10.81 -39.39 4.04
CA ILE A 193 -10.22 -38.07 3.73
C ILE A 193 -10.34 -37.10 4.93
N GLU A 194 -11.07 -37.49 5.99
CA GLU A 194 -11.26 -36.75 7.25
C GLU A 194 -9.95 -36.41 8.01
N ASP A 195 -8.79 -36.98 7.62
CA ASP A 195 -7.48 -36.65 8.19
C ASP A 195 -6.71 -35.55 7.41
N LEU A 196 -7.21 -35.06 6.27
CA LEU A 196 -6.67 -33.87 5.63
C LEU A 196 -7.30 -32.62 6.26
N HIS A 197 -6.87 -32.32 7.48
CA HIS A 197 -7.03 -30.99 8.07
C HIS A 197 -6.41 -29.96 7.12
N ILE A 198 -7.25 -29.34 6.31
CA ILE A 198 -6.91 -28.10 5.61
C ILE A 198 -7.07 -27.02 6.67
N ASP A 199 -5.98 -26.75 7.39
CA ASP A 199 -5.92 -25.57 8.24
C ASP A 199 -6.09 -24.32 7.36
N PRO A 200 -6.92 -23.35 7.79
CA PRO A 200 -7.12 -22.08 7.07
C PRO A 200 -5.86 -21.21 7.00
#